data_AF-A0A5K0WU24-F1
#
_entry.id   AF-A0A5K0WU24-F1
#
_cell.length_a   1.000
_cell.length_b   1.000
_cell.length_c   1.000
_cell.angle_alpha   90.00
_cell.angle_beta   90.00
_cell.angle_gamma   90.00
#
_symmetry.space_group_name_H-M   'P 1'
#
loop_
_entity.id
_entity.type
_entity.pdbx_description
1 polymer ?
#
loop_
_entity_poly.entity_id
_entity_poly.type
_entity_poly.pdbx_seq_one_letter_code
_entity_poly.pdbx_strand_id
1 'polypeptide(L)' 'ELLAFLLDGLHEDLNRVKRKPYIETKEADGRPDEEVAEEFWANHKARNDSIIVDICQ' A
#
# COMPACT_ATOMS: atom_id res chain seq x y z
N GLU A 1 7.88 -7.42 -17.05
CA GLU A 1 8.68 -7.98 -15.94
C GLU A 1 9.75 -7.01 -15.45
N LEU A 2 10.69 -6.55 -16.28
CA LEU A 2 11.75 -5.60 -15.87
C LEU A 2 11.21 -4.33 -15.17
N LEU A 3 10.21 -3.66 -15.74
CA LEU A 3 9.69 -2.41 -15.18
C LEU A 3 9.01 -2.62 -13.82
N ALA A 4 8.24 -3.70 -13.67
CA ALA A 4 7.60 -4.04 -12.40
C ALA A 4 8.63 -4.35 -11.31
N PHE A 5 9.68 -5.10 -11.64
CA PHE A 5 10.78 -5.38 -10.72
C PHE A 5 11.50 -4.09 -10.28
N LEU A 6 11.76 -3.17 -11.22
CA LEU A 6 12.43 -1.92 -10.90
C LEU A 6 11.57 -1.03 -10.00
N LEU A 7 10.27 -0.91 -10.29
CA LEU A 7 9.35 -0.12 -9.48
C LEU A 7 9.19 -0.69 -8.07
N ASP A 8 9.07 -2.01 -7.94
CA ASP A 8 8.97 -2.68 -6.64
C ASP A 8 10.28 -2.53 -5.83
N GLY A 9 11.43 -2.79 -6.47
CA GLY A 9 12.74 -2.62 -5.82
C GLY A 9 13.00 -1.18 -5.36
N LEU A 10 12.73 -0.19 -6.21
CA LEU A 10 12.86 1.22 -5.84
C LEU A 10 11.85 1.62 -4.77
N HIS A 11 10.63 1.07 -4.81
CA HIS A 11 9.63 1.32 -3.78
C HIS A 11 10.13 0.85 -2.42
N GLU A 12 10.62 -0.39 -2.33
CA GLU A 12 11.06 -1.01 -1.09
C GLU A 12 12.31 -0.34 -0.51
N ASP A 13 13.30 -0.02 -1.35
CA ASP A 13 14.52 0.69 -0.92
C ASP A 13 14.21 2.08 -0.34
N LEU A 14 13.22 2.77 -0.93
CA LEU A 14 12.81 4.12 -0.54
C LEU A 14 11.61 4.14 0.40
N ASN A 15 11.16 2.98 0.89
CA ASN A 15 10.02 2.93 1.80
C ASN A 15 10.37 3.61 3.13
N ARG A 16 9.59 4.64 3.48
CA ARG A 16 9.68 5.41 4.72
C ARG A 16 9.22 4.56 5.91
N VAL A 17 8.35 3.58 5.69
CA VAL A 17 7.94 2.61 6.71
C VAL A 17 9.03 1.56 6.94
N LYS A 18 9.81 1.70 8.02
CA LYS A 18 10.91 0.78 8.36
C LYS A 18 10.47 -0.50 9.07
N ARG A 19 9.32 -0.46 9.75
CA ARG A 19 8.71 -1.63 10.40
C ARG A 19 7.28 -1.73 9.91
N LYS A 20 7.04 -2.64 8.97
CA LYS A 20 5.71 -2.84 8.39
C LYS A 20 4.79 -3.45 9.46
N PRO A 21 3.73 -2.76 9.90
CA PRO A 21 2.77 -3.35 10.82
C PRO A 21 2.05 -4.51 10.13
N TYR A 22 1.77 -5.57 10.88
CA TYR A 22 0.78 -6.55 10.45
C TYR A 22 -0.60 -5.94 10.61
N ILE A 23 -1.37 -5.94 9.53
CA ILE A 23 -2.73 -5.44 9.49
C ILE A 23 -3.58 -6.57 8.94
N GLU A 24 -4.58 -6.99 9.72
CA GLU A 24 -5.57 -7.96 9.28
C GLU A 24 -6.55 -7.28 8.33
N THR A 25 -6.68 -7.83 7.12
CA THR A 25 -7.63 -7.33 6.13
C THR A 25 -9.04 -7.69 6.57
N LYS A 26 -9.92 -6.69 6.65
CA LYS A 26 -11.34 -6.91 6.92
C LYS A 26 -12.10 -7.11 5.62
N GLU A 27 -13.00 -8.09 5.62
CA GLU A 27 -13.95 -8.28 4.53
C GLU A 27 -14.91 -7.09 4.45
N ALA A 28 -15.51 -6.87 3.28
CA ALA A 28 -16.45 -5.77 3.08
C ALA A 28 -17.67 -5.90 4.01
N ASP A 29 -18.17 -7.12 4.26
CA ASP A 29 -19.28 -7.44 5.19
C ASP A 29 -20.52 -6.53 5.04
N GLY A 30 -20.86 -6.19 3.78
CA GLY A 30 -21.99 -5.30 3.46
C GLY A 30 -21.74 -3.81 3.71
N ARG A 31 -20.51 -3.41 4.09
CA ARG A 31 -20.10 -2.02 4.20
C ARG A 31 -20.04 -1.34 2.82
N PRO A 32 -20.21 -0.01 2.75
CA PRO A 32 -20.08 0.73 1.50
C PRO A 32 -18.69 0.58 0.88
N ASP A 33 -18.64 0.42 -0.45
CA ASP A 33 -17.38 0.27 -1.19
C ASP A 33 -16.40 1.43 -0.95
N GLU A 34 -16.91 2.66 -0.78
CA GLU A 34 -16.08 3.85 -0.52
C GLU A 34 -15.34 3.74 0.83
N GLU A 35 -16.05 3.37 1.90
CA GLU A 35 -15.45 3.18 3.23
C GLU A 35 -14.42 2.05 3.21
N VAL A 36 -14.75 0.96 2.51
CA VAL A 36 -13.84 -0.18 2.36
C VAL A 36 -12.60 0.26 1.58
N ALA A 37 -12.75 0.95 0.45
CA ALA A 37 -11.63 1.42 -0.37
C ALA A 37 -10.71 2.39 0.41
N GLU A 38 -11.28 3.32 1.19
CA GLU A 38 -10.51 4.21 2.05
C GLU A 38 -9.72 3.44 3.12
N GLU A 39 -10.35 2.45 3.77
CA GLU A 39 -9.67 1.59 4.75
C GLU A 39 -8.52 0.81 4.11
N PHE A 40 -8.74 0.21 2.94
CA PHE A 40 -7.72 -0.51 2.19
C PHE A 40 -6.56 0.42 1.80
N TRP A 41 -6.83 1.63 1.34
CA TRP A 41 -5.81 2.60 0.98
C TRP A 41 -5.01 3.10 2.19
N ALA A 42 -5.68 3.32 3.32
CA ALA A 42 -5.03 3.68 4.57
C ALA A 42 -4.09 2.55 5.04
N ASN A 43 -4.55 1.30 4.98
CA ASN A 43 -3.75 0.12 5.34
C ASN A 43 -2.56 -0.07 4.41
N HIS A 44 -2.73 0.18 3.11
CA HIS A 44 -1.65 0.15 2.12
C HIS A 44 -0.58 1.19 2.46
N LYS A 45 -0.96 2.46 2.64
CA LYS A 45 -0.02 3.55 2.98
C LYS A 45 0.68 3.34 4.32
N ALA A 46 0.03 2.70 5.29
CA ALA A 46 0.65 2.38 6.58
C ALA A 46 1.83 1.39 6.46
N ARG A 47 1.94 0.67 5.33
CA ARG A 47 3.01 -0.29 5.05
C ARG A 47 3.90 0.13 3.89
N ASN A 48 3.37 0.93 2.98
CA ASN A 48 3.97 1.30 1.71
C ASN A 48 3.91 2.83 1.58
N ASP A 49 4.97 3.50 2.05
CA ASP A 49 5.08 4.96 1.96
C ASP A 49 6.40 5.31 1.28
N SER A 50 6.35 5.59 -0.02
CA SER A 50 7.54 6.00 -0.77
C SER A 50 7.17 6.89 -1.95
N ILE A 51 8.17 7.54 -2.53
CA ILE A 51 7.99 8.38 -3.72
C ILE A 51 7.40 7.59 -4.91
N ILE A 52 7.63 6.27 -4.97
CA ILE A 52 7.04 5.42 -6.01
C ILE A 52 5.53 5.25 -5.78
N VAL A 53 5.07 5.13 -4.53
CA VAL A 53 3.64 5.12 -4.21
C VAL A 53 3.04 6.47 -4.61
N ASP A 54 3.67 7.57 -4.21
CA ASP A 54 3.18 8.93 -4.46
C ASP A 54 2.97 9.26 -5.96
N ILE A 55 3.74 8.64 -6.87
CA ILE A 55 3.74 8.95 -8.31
C ILE A 55 2.99 7.89 -9.13
N CYS A 56 3.00 6.63 -8.70
CA CYS A 56 2.58 5.50 -9.54
C CYS A 56 1.42 4.67 -8.99
N GLN A 57 0.95 4.93 -7.76
CA GLN A 57 -0.13 4.17 -7.11
C GLN A 57 -1.21 5.09 -6.56
#